data_AF-A0A9P4K3N4-F1
#
_entry.id   AF-A0A9P4K3N4-F1
#
_cell.length_a   1.000
_cell.length_b   1.000
_cell.length_c   1.000
_cell.angle_alpha   90.00
_cell.angle_beta   90.00
_cell.angle_gamma   90.00
#
_symmetry.space_group_name_H-M   'P 1'
#
loop_
_entity.id
_entity.type
_entity.pdbx_description
1 polymer ?
#
loop_
_entity_poly.entity_id
_entity_poly.type
_entity_poly.pdbx_seq_one_letter_code
_entity_poly.pdbx_strand_id
1 'polypeptide(L)'
;MFKPTQCMLGRLRRLPLTTKQARKGFYKGNGVGMLGTIDRYGRFTVDWNRVRTFVVPRDVDVCKLTPFVAESKSKNEEIGDMEWQKPVERLTGSKYLEWFKTDGNNEEYLEIQEEATRR
;
A
#
# COMPACT_ATOMS: atom_id res chain seq x y z
N MET A 1 37.65 -18.17 15.24
CA MET A 1 36.74 -18.14 14.08
C MET A 1 36.02 -19.47 13.99
N PHE A 2 34.72 -19.51 14.27
CA PHE A 2 33.93 -20.74 14.21
C PHE A 2 33.80 -21.21 12.76
N LYS A 3 34.18 -22.47 12.50
CA LYS A 3 33.97 -23.13 11.21
C LYS A 3 32.93 -24.24 11.38
N PRO A 4 31.91 -24.32 10.52
CA PRO A 4 30.90 -25.37 10.60
C PRO A 4 31.51 -26.74 10.30
N THR A 5 30.89 -27.79 10.83
CA THR A 5 31.27 -29.19 10.59
C THR A 5 31.10 -29.58 9.12
N GLN A 6 31.81 -30.60 8.66
CA GLN A 6 31.85 -31.01 7.25
C GLN A 6 30.46 -31.35 6.68
N CYS A 7 29.60 -31.98 7.49
CA CYS A 7 28.21 -32.29 7.11
C CYS A 7 27.35 -31.01 6.94
N MET A 8 27.59 -29.98 7.75
CA MET A 8 26.89 -28.69 7.66
C MET A 8 27.41 -27.86 6.48
N LEU A 9 28.71 -27.95 6.16
CA LEU A 9 29.33 -27.26 5.03
C LEU A 9 28.65 -27.63 3.69
N GLY A 10 28.30 -28.91 3.51
CA GLY A 10 27.57 -29.39 2.34
C GLY A 10 26.17 -28.80 2.18
N ARG A 11 25.46 -28.55 3.30
CA ARG A 11 24.13 -27.91 3.29
C ARG A 11 24.23 -26.40 3.02
N LEU A 12 25.20 -25.72 3.61
CA LEU A 12 25.41 -24.27 3.42
C LEU A 12 25.69 -23.90 1.97
N ARG A 13 26.40 -24.76 1.21
CA ARG A 13 26.67 -24.55 -0.23
C ARG A 13 25.43 -24.60 -1.12
N ARG A 14 24.33 -25.16 -0.63
CA ARG A 14 23.05 -25.28 -1.36
C ARG A 14 22.08 -24.15 -1.03
N LEU A 15 22.38 -23.33 -0.04
CA LEU A 15 21.54 -22.18 0.29
C LEU A 15 21.67 -21.10 -0.80
N PRO A 16 20.59 -20.36 -1.10
CA PRO A 16 20.66 -19.25 -2.03
C PRO A 16 21.68 -18.21 -1.58
N LEU A 17 22.57 -17.80 -2.50
CA LEU A 17 23.58 -16.80 -2.20
C LEU A 17 22.97 -15.46 -1.82
N THR A 18 23.47 -14.88 -0.74
CA THR A 18 23.17 -13.50 -0.32
C THR A 18 24.31 -12.57 -0.70
N THR A 19 24.04 -11.26 -0.65
CA THR A 19 25.03 -10.21 -0.96
C THR A 19 26.25 -10.23 -0.03
N LYS A 20 26.17 -10.87 1.14
CA LYS A 20 27.24 -10.93 2.14
C LYS A 20 28.06 -12.22 2.09
N GLN A 21 27.61 -13.22 1.34
CA GLN A 21 28.28 -14.51 1.22
C GLN A 21 29.28 -14.54 0.06
N ALA A 22 28.98 -13.80 -1.01
CA ALA A 22 29.86 -13.69 -2.17
C ALA A 22 30.84 -12.53 -2.01
N ARG A 23 31.99 -12.63 -2.68
CA ARG A 23 33.04 -11.60 -2.70
C ARG A 23 32.76 -10.57 -3.81
N LYS A 24 33.82 -9.92 -4.30
CA LYS A 24 33.78 -8.93 -5.38
C LYS A 24 33.09 -9.49 -6.63
N GLY A 25 32.29 -8.66 -7.30
CA GLY A 25 31.65 -8.98 -8.59
C GLY A 25 30.26 -9.61 -8.50
N PHE A 26 29.80 -10.02 -7.30
CA PHE A 26 28.43 -10.51 -7.12
C PHE A 26 27.49 -9.38 -6.70
N TYR A 27 26.57 -9.01 -7.58
CA TYR A 27 25.47 -8.10 -7.29
C TYR A 27 24.15 -8.87 -7.20
N LYS A 28 23.35 -8.58 -6.17
CA LYS A 28 21.99 -9.12 -6.01
C LYS A 28 21.08 -8.00 -5.51
N GLY A 29 19.99 -7.75 -6.22
CA GLY A 29 19.03 -6.70 -5.91
C GLY A 29 18.10 -7.04 -4.74
N ASN A 30 17.47 -6.00 -4.17
CA ASN A 30 16.53 -6.10 -3.04
C ASN A 30 15.07 -5.78 -3.42
N GLY A 31 14.71 -5.89 -4.70
CA GLY A 31 13.33 -5.61 -5.15
C GLY A 31 12.96 -4.13 -5.19
N VAL A 32 13.93 -3.21 -5.15
CA VAL A 32 13.69 -1.75 -5.16
C VAL A 32 13.07 -1.28 -6.50
N GLY A 33 13.26 -2.04 -7.58
CA GLY A 33 12.85 -1.66 -8.93
C GLY A 33 13.89 -0.79 -9.64
N MET A 34 13.68 -0.52 -10.92
CA MET A 34 14.57 0.30 -11.74
C MET A 34 14.17 1.78 -11.62
N LEU A 35 15.05 2.59 -11.03
CA LEU A 35 14.82 4.03 -10.78
C LEU A 35 15.45 4.95 -11.83
N GLY A 36 16.11 4.39 -12.85
CA GLY A 36 16.91 5.16 -13.79
C GLY A 36 17.75 4.26 -14.69
N THR A 37 18.81 4.81 -15.25
CA THR A 37 19.68 4.13 -16.22
C THR A 37 21.14 4.30 -15.84
N ILE A 38 21.93 3.24 -16.00
CA ILE A 38 23.40 3.29 -15.88
C ILE A 38 23.96 3.53 -17.28
N ASP A 39 24.80 4.54 -17.44
CA ASP A 39 25.46 4.84 -18.71
C ASP A 39 26.64 3.87 -19.00
N ARG A 40 27.23 3.99 -20.19
CA ARG A 40 28.38 3.16 -20.61
C ARG A 40 29.63 3.36 -19.74
N TYR A 41 29.68 4.41 -18.92
CA TYR A 41 30.80 4.74 -18.03
C TYR A 41 30.50 4.33 -16.58
N GLY A 42 29.36 3.67 -16.32
CA GLY A 42 28.96 3.21 -14.99
C GLY A 42 28.32 4.29 -14.12
N ARG A 43 27.95 5.45 -14.67
CA ARG A 43 27.26 6.52 -13.94
C ARG A 43 25.76 6.27 -13.95
N PHE A 44 25.09 6.53 -12.83
CA PHE A 44 23.65 6.35 -12.70
C PHE A 44 22.92 7.69 -12.86
N THR A 45 21.93 7.72 -13.74
CA THR A 45 21.03 8.86 -13.97
C THR A 45 19.61 8.49 -13.53
N VAL A 46 19.00 9.31 -12.68
CA VAL A 46 17.65 9.10 -12.14
C VAL A 46 16.58 9.46 -13.19
N ASP A 47 15.57 8.60 -13.34
CA ASP A 47 14.34 8.89 -14.10
C ASP A 47 13.22 9.25 -13.12
N TRP A 48 12.92 10.54 -13.00
CA TRP A 48 11.93 11.06 -12.05
C TRP A 48 10.51 10.54 -12.29
N ASN A 49 10.17 10.12 -13.51
CA ASN A 49 8.85 9.53 -13.80
C ASN A 49 8.67 8.14 -13.16
N ARG A 50 9.77 7.48 -12.78
CA ARG A 50 9.77 6.16 -12.13
C ARG A 50 9.95 6.25 -10.61
N VAL A 51 10.25 7.43 -10.09
CA VAL A 51 10.40 7.65 -8.66
C VAL A 51 9.01 7.70 -8.03
N ARG A 52 8.73 6.75 -7.14
CA ARG A 52 7.46 6.69 -6.40
C ARG A 52 7.46 7.76 -5.31
N THR A 53 6.41 8.57 -5.26
CA THR A 53 6.11 9.49 -4.17
C THR A 53 4.93 8.96 -3.36
N PHE A 54 4.88 9.31 -2.07
CA PHE A 54 3.74 9.01 -1.21
C PHE A 54 3.03 10.32 -0.91
N VAL A 55 1.89 10.54 -1.57
CA VAL A 55 1.12 11.79 -1.46
C VAL A 55 0.38 11.79 -0.12
N VAL A 56 0.67 12.77 0.71
CA VAL A 56 -0.07 13.01 1.95
C VAL A 56 -1.33 13.80 1.62
N PRO A 57 -2.53 13.36 2.04
CA PRO A 57 -3.76 14.12 1.84
C PRO A 57 -3.67 15.50 2.49
N ARG A 58 -4.40 16.46 1.92
CA ARG A 58 -4.59 17.78 2.54
C ARG A 58 -5.38 17.62 3.85
N ASP A 59 -5.12 18.51 4.81
CA ASP A 59 -5.90 18.65 6.05
C ASP A 59 -5.93 17.37 6.91
N VAL A 60 -4.86 16.58 6.87
CA VAL A 60 -4.73 15.35 7.67
C VAL A 60 -4.66 15.64 9.18
N ASP A 61 -4.22 16.84 9.56
CA ASP A 61 -4.09 17.33 10.92
C ASP A 61 -5.45 17.65 11.57
N VAL A 62 -6.45 18.02 10.77
CA VAL A 62 -7.83 18.24 11.25
C VAL A 62 -8.72 17.00 11.10
N CYS A 63 -8.18 15.89 10.58
CA CYS A 63 -8.90 14.63 10.44
C CYS A 63 -9.23 14.03 11.81
N LYS A 64 -10.53 13.81 12.07
CA LYS A 64 -11.01 13.22 13.34
C LYS A 64 -10.88 11.69 13.39
N LEU A 65 -10.62 11.04 12.25
CA LEU A 65 -10.51 9.59 12.18
C LEU A 65 -9.18 9.14 12.79
N THR A 66 -9.26 8.14 13.67
CA THR A 66 -8.09 7.55 14.33
C THR A 66 -7.97 6.08 13.93
N PRO A 67 -6.79 5.45 14.07
CA PRO A 67 -6.63 4.02 13.76
C PRO A 67 -7.37 3.08 14.72
N PHE A 68 -8.06 3.62 15.74
CA PHE A 68 -8.78 2.85 16.74
C PHE A 68 -10.26 3.23 16.79
N VAL A 69 -11.08 2.28 17.23
CA VAL A 69 -12.51 2.49 17.51
C VAL A 69 -12.72 2.20 19.00
N ALA A 70 -13.64 2.93 19.64
CA ALA A 70 -13.98 2.70 21.04
C ALA A 70 -14.53 1.29 21.25
N GLU A 71 -14.07 0.59 22.29
CA GLU A 71 -14.49 -0.78 22.61
C GLU A 71 -16.00 -0.90 22.87
N SER A 72 -16.63 0.18 23.36
CA SER A 72 -18.07 0.25 23.60
C SER A 72 -18.91 0.21 22.32
N LYS A 73 -18.32 0.41 21.13
CA LYS A 73 -19.04 0.33 19.87
C LYS A 73 -19.15 -1.12 19.43
N SER A 74 -20.39 -1.56 19.20
CA SER A 74 -20.65 -2.88 18.61
C SER A 74 -20.02 -2.96 17.22
N LYS A 75 -19.53 -4.15 16.87
CA LYS A 75 -18.92 -4.40 15.55
C LYS A 75 -19.98 -4.47 14.44
N ASN A 76 -21.21 -4.80 14.80
CA ASN A 76 -22.35 -4.91 13.91
C ASN A 76 -23.43 -3.92 14.36
N GLU A 77 -24.26 -3.50 13.41
CA GLU A 77 -25.46 -2.72 13.69
C GLU A 77 -26.56 -3.69 14.16
N GLU A 78 -27.12 -3.42 15.35
CA GLU A 78 -28.29 -4.12 15.88
C GLU A 78 -29.53 -3.47 15.27
N ILE A 79 -30.30 -4.22 14.47
CA ILE A 79 -31.51 -3.70 13.80
C ILE A 79 -32.74 -3.84 14.70
N GLY A 80 -32.68 -4.69 15.72
CA GLY A 80 -33.75 -4.96 16.68
C GLY A 80 -33.30 -5.93 17.78
N ASP A 81 -34.23 -6.34 18.67
CA ASP A 81 -33.94 -7.23 19.81
C ASP A 81 -33.21 -8.52 19.37
N MET A 82 -31.91 -8.59 19.62
CA MET A 82 -31.04 -9.74 19.28
C MET A 82 -30.93 -10.05 17.77
N GLU A 83 -31.32 -9.14 16.88
CA GLU A 83 -31.18 -9.29 15.43
C GLU A 83 -30.04 -8.41 14.89
N TRP A 84 -28.97 -9.07 14.41
CA TRP A 84 -27.79 -8.41 13.85
C TRP A 84 -27.92 -8.24 12.34
N GLN A 85 -27.68 -7.04 11.81
CA GLN A 85 -27.56 -6.86 10.36
C GLN A 85 -26.30 -7.56 9.87
N LYS A 86 -26.46 -8.52 8.96
CA LYS A 86 -25.33 -8.98 8.14
C LYS A 86 -24.86 -7.77 7.33
N PRO A 87 -23.56 -7.42 7.37
CA PRO A 87 -23.03 -6.33 6.55
C PRO A 87 -23.45 -6.52 5.10
N VAL A 88 -23.92 -5.43 4.50
CA VAL A 88 -24.49 -5.38 3.15
C VAL A 88 -23.60 -6.13 2.15
N GLU A 89 -24.23 -6.90 1.26
CA GLU A 89 -23.57 -7.62 0.17
C GLU A 89 -22.61 -6.71 -0.61
N ARG A 90 -21.54 -7.32 -1.15
CA ARG A 90 -20.53 -6.66 -2.01
C ARG A 90 -21.19 -5.61 -2.91
N LEU A 91 -20.65 -4.40 -2.93
CA LEU A 91 -21.14 -3.31 -3.77
C LEU A 91 -21.29 -3.79 -5.24
N THR A 92 -22.51 -4.05 -5.66
CA THR A 92 -22.81 -4.43 -7.05
C THR A 92 -22.89 -3.18 -7.91
N GLY A 93 -22.58 -3.30 -9.20
CA GLY A 93 -22.63 -2.16 -10.13
C GLY A 93 -24.01 -1.50 -10.17
N SER A 94 -25.10 -2.28 -10.16
CA SER A 94 -26.47 -1.74 -10.13
C SER A 94 -26.75 -0.94 -8.85
N LYS A 95 -26.36 -1.47 -7.68
CA LYS A 95 -26.56 -0.79 -6.39
C LYS A 95 -25.73 0.49 -6.29
N TYR A 96 -24.50 0.48 -6.82
CA TYR A 96 -23.70 1.69 -6.94
C TYR A 96 -24.38 2.75 -7.81
N LEU A 97 -24.95 2.36 -8.96
CA LEU A 97 -25.66 3.30 -9.83
C LEU A 97 -26.94 3.85 -9.19
N GLU A 98 -27.65 3.05 -8.40
CA GLU A 98 -28.78 3.53 -7.60
C GLU A 98 -28.33 4.58 -6.59
N TRP A 99 -27.32 4.28 -5.76
CA TRP A 99 -26.74 5.24 -4.81
C TRP A 99 -26.22 6.50 -5.50
N PHE A 100 -25.54 6.36 -6.63
CA PHE A 100 -25.06 7.52 -7.40
C PHE A 100 -26.21 8.39 -7.91
N LYS A 101 -27.35 7.80 -8.28
CA LYS A 101 -28.53 8.58 -8.71
C LYS A 101 -29.25 9.25 -7.55
N THR A 102 -29.27 8.63 -6.37
CA THR A 102 -29.91 9.20 -5.19
C THR A 102 -29.05 10.27 -4.52
N ASP A 103 -27.75 10.00 -4.38
CA ASP A 103 -26.83 10.79 -3.56
C ASP A 103 -25.84 11.61 -4.40
N GLY A 104 -25.54 11.19 -5.64
CA GLY A 104 -24.56 11.83 -6.51
C GLY A 104 -24.99 13.16 -7.12
N ASN A 105 -26.27 13.54 -6.97
CA ASN A 105 -26.78 14.88 -7.31
C ASN A 105 -26.77 15.85 -6.11
N ASN A 106 -26.11 15.50 -5.01
CA ASN A 106 -26.00 16.38 -3.85
C ASN A 106 -25.01 17.53 -4.17
N GLU A 107 -25.53 18.75 -4.31
CA GLU A 107 -24.82 19.96 -4.80
C GLU A 107 -23.51 20.23 -4.04
N GLU A 108 -23.48 19.91 -2.74
CA GLU A 108 -22.32 20.04 -1.85
C GLU A 108 -21.08 19.27 -2.34
N TYR A 109 -21.26 18.08 -2.92
CA TYR A 109 -20.12 17.28 -3.42
C TYR A 109 -19.57 17.80 -4.75
N LEU A 110 -20.42 18.40 -5.59
CA LEU A 110 -20.00 18.98 -6.87
C LEU A 110 -19.16 20.25 -6.64
N GLU A 111 -19.54 21.08 -5.66
CA GLU A 111 -18.78 22.27 -5.28
C GLU A 111 -17.38 21.93 -4.76
N ILE A 112 -17.25 20.91 -3.91
CA ILE A 112 -15.96 20.44 -3.39
C ILE A 112 -15.05 19.93 -4.52
N GLN A 113 -15.61 19.20 -5.50
CA GLN A 113 -14.86 18.71 -6.66
C GLN A 113 -14.39 19.88 -7.54
N GLU A 114 -15.27 20.84 -7.84
CA GLU A 114 -14.91 22.01 -8.62
C GLU A 114 -13.82 22.86 -7.94
N GLU A 115 -13.91 23.07 -6.62
CA GLU A 115 -12.91 23.82 -5.86
C GLU A 115 -11.56 23.09 -5.80
N ALA A 116 -11.57 21.77 -5.70
CA ALA A 116 -10.37 20.94 -5.77
C ALA A 116 -9.68 20.97 -7.15
N THR A 117 -10.43 21.23 -8.22
CA THR A 117 -9.94 21.21 -9.61
C THR A 117 -9.52 22.59 -10.12
N ARG A 118 -9.99 23.68 -9.48
CA ARG A 118 -9.63 25.08 -9.80
C ARG A 118 -8.27 25.52 -9.22
N ARG A 119 -7.57 24.68 -8.46
CA ARG A 119 -6.23 24.95 -7.89
C ARG A 119 -5.19 24.03 -8.50
#